data_AF-A0A350G0E9-F1
#
_entry.id   AF-A0A350G0E9-F1
#
_cell.length_a   1.000
_cell.length_b   1.000
_cell.length_c   1.000
_cell.angle_alpha   90.00
_cell.angle_beta   90.00
_cell.angle_gamma   90.00
#
_symmetry.space_group_name_H-M   'P 1'
#
loop_
_entity.id
_entity.type
_entity.pdbx_description
1 polymer ?
#
loop_
_entity_poly.entity_id
_entity_poly.type
_entity_poly.pdbx_seq_one_letter_code
_entity_poly.pdbx_strand_id
1 'polypeptide(L)'
;EKDLRGTIFNFVAVVAILFATQPNPSDRFDSRVFPVDATQWLIENPQEGNMFNFFTWGGYILYRLWPEQQVFIDGQTDFYGEALSREYVQVESLGEGWEDILTKYNVEWVIIQPEQPLVNGLLEKSWNVLYQDSTAVILHK
;
A
#
# COMPACT_ATOMS: atom_id res chain seq x y z
N GLU A 1 4.26 -42.06 29.75
CA GLU A 1 4.07 -40.75 29.09
C GLU A 1 4.79 -40.75 27.76
N LYS A 2 4.05 -40.62 26.65
CA LYS A 2 4.66 -40.43 25.33
C LYS A 2 5.21 -39.01 25.26
N ASP A 3 6.40 -38.87 24.70
CA ASP A 3 7.15 -37.63 24.60
C ASP A 3 6.40 -36.58 23.74
N LEU A 4 5.51 -35.86 24.40
CA LEU A 4 4.69 -34.80 23.81
C LEU A 4 5.56 -33.63 23.33
N ARG A 5 6.75 -33.44 23.93
CA ARG A 5 7.65 -32.32 23.64
C ARG A 5 8.36 -32.51 22.30
N GLY A 6 8.85 -33.71 22.01
CA GLY A 6 9.43 -34.05 20.70
C GLY A 6 8.41 -33.96 19.56
N THR A 7 7.16 -34.31 19.83
CA THR A 7 6.08 -34.27 18.82
C THR A 7 5.66 -32.83 18.50
N ILE A 8 5.52 -31.96 19.51
CA ILE A 8 5.21 -30.54 19.33
C ILE A 8 6.35 -29.82 18.59
N PHE A 9 7.60 -30.09 18.96
CA PHE A 9 8.76 -29.48 18.31
C PHE A 9 8.86 -29.87 16.83
N ASN A 10 8.67 -31.15 16.50
CA ASN A 10 8.66 -31.61 15.11
C ASN A 10 7.51 -30.98 14.31
N PHE A 11 6.34 -30.79 14.92
CA PHE A 11 5.22 -30.15 14.25
C PHE A 11 5.49 -28.66 13.96
N VAL A 12 6.05 -27.92 14.93
CA VAL A 12 6.45 -26.51 14.74
C VAL A 12 7.55 -26.39 13.68
N ALA A 13 8.52 -27.29 13.67
CA ALA A 13 9.60 -27.29 12.67
C ALA A 13 9.05 -27.57 11.26
N VAL A 14 8.14 -28.53 11.10
CA VAL A 14 7.49 -28.82 9.81
C VAL A 14 6.66 -27.63 9.33
N VAL A 15 5.90 -26.99 10.21
CA VAL A 15 5.13 -25.77 9.86
C VAL A 15 6.07 -24.63 9.47
N ALA A 16 7.14 -24.38 10.22
CA ALA A 16 8.12 -23.34 9.91
C ALA A 16 8.83 -23.59 8.56
N ILE A 17 9.18 -24.84 8.26
CA ILE A 17 9.76 -25.22 6.96
C ILE A 17 8.73 -25.00 5.84
N LEU A 18 7.47 -25.40 6.04
CA LEU A 18 6.41 -25.19 5.04
C LEU A 18 6.20 -23.71 4.71
N PHE A 19 6.27 -22.82 5.71
CA PHE A 19 6.25 -21.36 5.51
C PHE A 19 7.52 -20.84 4.84
N ALA A 20 8.71 -21.31 5.23
CA ALA A 20 9.98 -20.88 4.66
C ALA A 20 10.19 -21.34 3.21
N THR A 21 9.49 -22.40 2.77
CA THR A 21 9.51 -22.89 1.39
C THR A 21 8.45 -22.25 0.49
N GLN A 22 7.56 -21.41 1.01
CA GLN A 22 6.67 -20.64 0.15
C GLN A 22 7.51 -19.60 -0.61
N PRO A 23 7.36 -19.48 -1.94
CA PRO A 23 8.00 -18.38 -2.66
C PRO A 23 7.57 -17.07 -2.02
N ASN A 24 8.53 -16.14 -1.91
CA ASN A 24 8.25 -14.86 -1.28
C ASN A 24 7.10 -14.22 -2.09
N PRO A 25 6.02 -13.72 -1.49
CA PRO A 25 4.91 -13.18 -2.27
C PRO A 25 5.33 -12.11 -3.28
N SER A 26 6.40 -11.38 -2.98
CA SER A 26 7.09 -10.45 -3.89
C SER A 26 7.56 -11.10 -5.20
N ASP A 27 8.00 -12.36 -5.19
CA ASP A 27 8.55 -13.07 -6.36
C ASP A 27 7.49 -13.32 -7.45
N ARG A 28 6.21 -13.13 -7.12
CA ARG A 28 5.08 -13.30 -8.03
C ARG A 28 4.66 -12.01 -8.73
N PHE A 29 5.18 -10.85 -8.31
CA PHE A 29 4.82 -9.54 -8.85
C PHE A 29 6.06 -8.88 -9.46
N ASP A 30 5.92 -8.37 -10.68
CA ASP A 30 6.99 -7.62 -11.34
C ASP A 30 7.14 -6.25 -10.65
N SER A 31 8.31 -5.99 -10.04
CA SER A 31 8.58 -4.72 -9.34
C SER A 31 8.59 -3.51 -10.27
N ARG A 32 8.65 -3.72 -11.59
CA ARG A 32 8.51 -2.63 -12.58
C ARG A 32 7.05 -2.19 -12.76
N VAL A 33 6.09 -3.02 -12.33
CA VAL A 33 4.65 -2.80 -12.51
C VAL A 33 3.94 -2.54 -11.18
N PHE A 34 4.36 -3.24 -10.13
CA PHE A 34 3.80 -3.14 -8.78
C PHE A 34 4.80 -2.51 -7.81
N PRO A 35 4.33 -1.84 -6.75
CA PRO A 35 5.18 -1.15 -5.77
C PRO A 35 5.80 -2.16 -4.79
N VAL A 36 6.56 -3.14 -5.30
CA VAL A 36 7.09 -4.26 -4.51
C VAL A 36 8.09 -3.76 -3.47
N ASP A 37 9.04 -2.94 -3.90
CA ASP A 37 10.09 -2.42 -3.03
C ASP A 37 9.53 -1.35 -2.08
N ALA A 38 8.65 -0.47 -2.56
CA ALA A 38 7.95 0.51 -1.72
C ALA A 38 7.09 -0.14 -0.63
N THR A 39 6.33 -1.20 -0.93
CA THR A 39 5.55 -1.92 0.09
C THR A 39 6.43 -2.71 1.06
N GLN A 40 7.59 -3.22 0.60
CA GLN A 40 8.58 -3.80 1.50
C GLN A 40 9.12 -2.75 2.47
N TRP A 41 9.45 -1.56 1.96
CA TRP A 41 9.90 -0.44 2.77
C TRP A 41 8.84 0.00 3.79
N LEU A 42 7.54 0.02 3.43
CA LEU A 42 6.43 0.34 4.34
C LEU A 42 6.26 -0.66 5.48
N ILE A 43 6.57 -1.94 5.27
CA ILE A 43 6.54 -2.95 6.33
C ILE A 43 7.64 -2.68 7.36
N GLU A 44 8.80 -2.22 6.91
CA GLU A 44 9.95 -1.87 7.76
C GLU A 44 9.81 -0.47 8.38
N ASN A 45 9.03 0.41 7.75
CA ASN A 45 8.80 1.79 8.14
C ASN A 45 7.28 2.09 8.10
N PRO A 46 6.50 1.59 9.08
CA PRO A 46 5.05 1.81 9.10
C PRO A 46 4.71 3.30 9.15
N GLN A 47 3.67 3.68 8.40
CA GLN A 47 3.14 5.04 8.39
C GLN A 47 1.86 5.11 9.22
N GLU A 48 1.61 6.24 9.87
CA GLU A 48 0.40 6.48 10.64
C GLU A 48 -0.67 7.19 9.80
N GLY A 49 -1.94 6.91 10.10
CA GLY A 49 -3.09 7.55 9.47
C GLY A 49 -3.42 7.05 8.06
N ASN A 50 -4.36 7.75 7.39
CA ASN A 50 -5.00 7.22 6.20
C ASN A 50 -4.13 7.43 4.95
N MET A 51 -4.05 6.39 4.13
CA MET A 51 -3.34 6.38 2.87
C MET A 51 -4.21 6.88 1.71
N PHE A 52 -3.60 7.53 0.73
CA PHE A 52 -4.11 7.60 -0.65
C PHE A 52 -3.20 6.79 -1.58
N ASN A 53 -3.73 5.77 -2.26
CA ASN A 53 -2.94 4.89 -3.12
C ASN A 53 -3.32 5.04 -4.60
N PHE A 54 -2.38 4.74 -5.50
CA PHE A 54 -2.71 4.56 -6.91
C PHE A 54 -3.71 3.43 -7.10
N PHE A 55 -4.80 3.70 -7.82
CA PHE A 55 -5.96 2.82 -7.97
C PHE A 55 -5.59 1.40 -8.39
N THR A 56 -4.74 1.26 -9.42
CA THR A 56 -4.40 -0.06 -9.98
C THR A 56 -3.58 -0.93 -9.03
N TRP A 57 -2.96 -0.33 -8.01
CA TRP A 57 -2.20 -1.05 -6.98
C TRP A 57 -3.04 -1.41 -5.76
N GLY A 58 -4.28 -0.92 -5.63
CA GLY A 58 -5.08 -1.10 -4.42
C GLY A 58 -5.19 -2.55 -3.96
N GLY A 59 -5.53 -3.48 -4.87
CA GLY A 59 -5.63 -4.89 -4.51
C GLY A 59 -4.28 -5.50 -4.07
N TYR A 60 -3.18 -5.05 -4.67
CA TYR A 60 -1.82 -5.48 -4.30
C TYR A 60 -1.42 -4.93 -2.92
N ILE A 61 -1.66 -3.65 -2.68
CA ILE A 61 -1.32 -3.01 -1.40
C ILE A 61 -2.17 -3.60 -0.28
N LEU A 62 -3.47 -3.81 -0.51
CA LEU A 62 -4.36 -4.48 0.43
C LEU A 62 -3.85 -5.89 0.77
N TYR A 63 -3.40 -6.66 -0.22
CA TYR A 63 -2.80 -7.97 0.03
C TYR A 63 -1.53 -7.90 0.90
N ARG A 64 -0.70 -6.86 0.73
CA ARG A 64 0.60 -6.75 1.41
C ARG A 64 0.54 -6.13 2.81
N LEU A 65 -0.37 -5.18 3.04
CA LEU A 65 -0.37 -4.33 4.23
C LEU A 65 -1.61 -4.51 5.13
N TRP A 66 -2.51 -5.44 4.80
CA TRP A 66 -3.65 -5.77 5.65
C TRP A 66 -3.22 -6.68 6.83
N PRO A 67 -3.72 -6.48 8.07
CA PRO A 67 -4.75 -5.53 8.49
C PRO A 67 -4.33 -4.12 8.89
N GLU A 68 -3.04 -3.83 8.88
CA GLU A 68 -2.48 -2.61 9.46
C GLU A 68 -2.86 -1.35 8.67
N GLN A 69 -2.98 -1.44 7.34
CA GLN A 69 -3.29 -0.31 6.46
C GLN A 69 -4.52 -0.59 5.59
N GLN A 70 -5.40 0.39 5.51
CA GLN A 70 -6.55 0.36 4.61
C GLN A 70 -6.25 1.14 3.34
N VAL A 71 -6.61 0.57 2.20
CA VAL A 71 -6.51 1.24 0.90
C VAL A 71 -7.58 2.32 0.77
N PHE A 72 -7.25 3.41 0.09
CA PHE A 72 -8.23 4.43 -0.27
C PHE A 72 -9.24 3.86 -1.28
N ILE A 73 -8.72 3.14 -2.27
CA ILE A 73 -9.51 2.51 -3.31
C ILE A 73 -8.76 1.29 -3.88
N ASP A 74 -9.50 0.28 -4.32
CA ASP A 74 -9.00 -0.82 -5.14
C ASP A 74 -9.96 -1.12 -6.30
N GLY A 75 -9.64 -2.14 -7.10
CA GLY A 75 -10.42 -2.52 -8.28
C GLY A 75 -11.85 -2.98 -8.00
N GLN A 76 -12.29 -3.05 -6.74
CA GLN A 76 -13.65 -3.44 -6.35
C GLN A 76 -14.62 -2.25 -6.42
N THR A 77 -14.62 -1.53 -7.54
CA THR A 77 -15.32 -0.24 -7.73
C THR A 77 -16.83 -0.29 -7.46
N ASP A 78 -17.46 -1.45 -7.66
CA ASP A 78 -18.88 -1.67 -7.40
C ASP A 78 -19.27 -1.43 -5.92
N PHE A 79 -18.31 -1.56 -4.99
CA PHE A 79 -18.54 -1.35 -3.56
C PHE A 79 -18.36 0.10 -3.11
N TYR A 80 -17.49 0.87 -3.77
CA TYR A 80 -17.18 2.25 -3.38
C TYR A 80 -18.16 3.28 -3.95
N GLY A 81 -18.79 2.95 -5.08
CA GLY A 81 -19.75 3.80 -5.75
C GLY A 81 -19.13 4.96 -6.54
N GLU A 82 -19.96 5.57 -7.38
CA GLU A 82 -19.53 6.57 -8.36
C GLU A 82 -18.95 7.85 -7.72
N ALA A 83 -19.43 8.21 -6.53
CA ALA A 83 -18.98 9.42 -5.85
C ALA A 83 -17.50 9.36 -5.48
N LEU A 84 -17.04 8.25 -4.87
CA LEU A 84 -15.64 8.08 -4.49
C LEU A 84 -14.75 8.02 -5.73
N SER A 85 -15.17 7.32 -6.79
CA SER A 85 -14.41 7.24 -8.04
C SER A 85 -14.18 8.61 -8.67
N ARG A 86 -15.17 9.51 -8.63
CA ARG A 86 -14.99 10.89 -9.11
C ARG A 86 -14.04 11.70 -8.25
N GLU A 87 -14.15 11.57 -6.92
CA GLU A 87 -13.26 12.24 -5.98
C GLU A 87 -11.80 11.75 -6.13
N TYR A 88 -11.60 10.44 -6.33
CA TYR A 88 -10.29 9.87 -6.65
C TYR A 88 -9.68 10.51 -7.91
N VAL A 89 -10.44 10.57 -9.01
CA VAL A 89 -9.95 11.17 -10.27
C VAL A 89 -9.67 12.67 -10.11
N GLN A 90 -10.50 13.38 -9.34
CA GLN A 90 -10.28 14.78 -9.03
C GLN A 90 -8.97 15.00 -8.26
N VAL A 91 -8.64 14.13 -7.30
CA VAL A 91 -7.35 14.17 -6.59
C VAL A 91 -6.20 13.84 -7.54
N GLU A 92 -6.28 12.74 -8.27
CA GLU A 92 -5.23 12.27 -9.18
C GLU A 92 -4.87 13.31 -10.27
N SER A 93 -5.87 14.07 -10.74
CA SER A 93 -5.72 15.07 -11.79
C SER A 93 -5.48 16.51 -11.28
N LEU A 94 -5.35 16.72 -9.97
CA LEU A 94 -5.27 18.06 -9.36
C LEU A 94 -6.46 18.97 -9.76
N GLY A 95 -7.65 18.38 -9.87
CA GLY A 95 -8.89 19.12 -10.12
C GLY A 95 -9.22 20.12 -9.01
N GLU A 96 -10.02 21.13 -9.31
CA GLU A 96 -10.45 22.13 -8.33
C GLU A 96 -10.98 21.47 -7.05
N GLY A 97 -10.49 21.86 -5.87
CA GLY A 97 -10.90 21.28 -4.59
C GLY A 97 -10.28 19.92 -4.24
N TRP A 98 -9.25 19.46 -4.95
CA TRP A 98 -8.57 18.19 -4.63
C TRP A 98 -8.03 18.12 -3.19
N GLU A 99 -7.54 19.24 -2.64
CA GLU A 99 -7.03 19.34 -1.27
C GLU A 99 -8.12 19.11 -0.23
N ASP A 100 -9.34 19.58 -0.53
CA ASP A 100 -10.50 19.40 0.34
C ASP A 100 -10.90 17.92 0.43
N ILE A 101 -10.69 17.15 -0.64
CA ILE A 101 -10.92 15.71 -0.66
C ILE A 101 -9.90 15.00 0.24
N LEU A 102 -8.60 15.30 0.11
CA LEU A 102 -7.59 14.72 1.00
C LEU A 102 -7.87 15.05 2.47
N THR A 103 -8.32 16.27 2.73
CA THR A 103 -8.75 16.72 4.08
C THR A 103 -9.99 15.96 4.56
N LYS A 104 -11.02 15.82 3.71
CA LYS A 104 -12.26 15.09 4.00
C LYS A 104 -11.99 13.65 4.44
N TYR A 105 -11.01 12.99 3.82
CA TYR A 105 -10.64 11.61 4.13
C TYR A 105 -9.49 11.49 5.14
N ASN A 106 -9.01 12.61 5.70
CA ASN A 106 -7.88 12.66 6.63
C ASN A 106 -6.65 11.88 6.11
N VAL A 107 -6.29 12.12 4.85
CA VAL A 107 -5.12 11.49 4.23
C VAL A 107 -3.85 12.10 4.82
N GLU A 108 -2.98 11.25 5.36
CA GLU A 108 -1.71 11.64 5.97
C GLU A 108 -0.51 11.36 5.05
N TRP A 109 -0.63 10.32 4.22
CA TRP A 109 0.44 9.88 3.32
C TRP A 109 -0.12 9.27 2.03
N VAL A 110 0.71 9.23 0.98
CA VAL A 110 0.34 8.66 -0.32
C VAL A 110 1.35 7.64 -0.80
N ILE A 111 0.91 6.70 -1.64
CA ILE A 111 1.77 5.83 -2.46
C ILE A 111 1.25 5.80 -3.90
N ILE A 112 1.99 6.44 -4.80
CA ILE A 112 1.57 6.67 -6.18
C ILE A 112 2.73 6.54 -7.17
N GLN A 113 2.47 6.57 -8.47
CA GLN A 113 3.53 6.58 -9.48
C GLN A 113 4.28 7.92 -9.46
N PRO A 114 5.63 7.94 -9.62
CA PRO A 114 6.42 9.15 -9.61
C PRO A 114 6.01 10.20 -10.65
N GLU A 115 5.40 9.77 -11.76
CA GLU A 115 5.00 10.63 -12.88
C GLU A 115 3.62 11.27 -12.71
N GLN A 116 2.85 10.92 -11.66
CA GLN A 116 1.52 11.48 -11.47
C GLN A 116 1.61 12.99 -11.17
N PRO A 117 0.73 13.84 -11.77
CA PRO A 117 0.70 15.28 -11.49
C PRO A 117 0.56 15.59 -10.00
N LEU A 118 -0.18 14.74 -9.27
CA LEU A 118 -0.39 14.83 -7.83
C LEU A 118 0.92 14.95 -7.03
N VAL A 119 2.01 14.31 -7.47
CA VAL A 119 3.32 14.39 -6.80
C VAL A 119 3.78 15.85 -6.66
N ASN A 120 3.74 16.62 -7.74
CA ASN A 120 4.15 18.03 -7.71
C ASN A 120 3.21 18.88 -6.84
N GLY A 121 1.90 18.63 -6.94
CA GLY A 121 0.90 19.32 -6.11
C GLY A 121 1.12 19.09 -4.61
N LEU A 122 1.48 17.87 -4.20
CA LEU A 122 1.78 17.56 -2.80
C LEU A 122 3.09 18.21 -2.33
N LEU A 123 4.14 18.21 -3.16
CA LEU A 123 5.42 18.86 -2.84
C LEU A 123 5.27 20.38 -2.66
N GLU A 124 4.46 21.04 -3.50
CA GLU A 124 4.12 22.46 -3.33
C GLU A 124 3.39 22.75 -2.01
N LYS A 125 2.72 21.73 -1.45
CA LYS A 125 2.03 21.77 -0.16
C LYS A 125 2.89 21.26 1.00
N SER A 126 4.21 21.27 0.83
CA SER A 126 5.19 20.91 1.86
C SER A 126 5.14 19.46 2.32
N TRP A 127 4.56 18.55 1.51
CA TRP A 127 4.72 17.12 1.76
C TRP A 127 6.16 16.69 1.47
N ASN A 128 6.64 15.72 2.22
CA ASN A 128 8.01 15.22 2.17
C ASN A 128 8.05 13.85 1.50
N VAL A 129 9.01 13.65 0.60
CA VAL A 129 9.30 12.33 0.03
C VAL A 129 9.97 11.47 1.09
N LEU A 130 9.35 10.35 1.44
CA LEU A 130 9.91 9.37 2.37
C LEU A 130 10.63 8.23 1.65
N TYR A 131 10.11 7.85 0.48
CA TYR A 131 10.65 6.79 -0.36
C TYR A 131 10.39 7.13 -1.83
N GLN A 132 11.34 6.79 -2.69
CA GLN A 132 11.16 6.86 -4.14
C GLN A 132 12.04 5.85 -4.87
N ASP A 133 11.45 5.13 -5.81
CA ASP A 133 12.15 4.33 -6.82
C ASP A 133 11.58 4.65 -8.22
N SER A 134 11.88 3.80 -9.21
CA SER A 134 11.39 3.97 -10.58
C SER A 134 9.91 3.65 -10.78
N THR A 135 9.25 3.07 -9.78
CA THR A 135 7.89 2.55 -9.87
C THR A 135 6.94 3.29 -8.95
N ALA A 136 7.37 3.66 -7.74
CA ALA A 136 6.54 4.31 -6.73
C ALA A 136 7.27 5.42 -5.98
N VAL A 137 6.49 6.40 -5.54
CA VAL A 137 6.89 7.42 -4.58
C VAL A 137 5.93 7.38 -3.39
N ILE A 138 6.49 7.53 -2.19
CA ILE A 138 5.75 7.70 -0.94
C ILE A 138 6.00 9.11 -0.44
N LEU A 139 4.93 9.88 -0.25
CA LEU A 139 4.99 11.19 0.37
C LEU A 139 4.15 11.22 1.64
N HIS A 140 4.59 12.01 2.61
CA HIS A 140 3.88 12.24 3.88
C HIS A 140 3.85 13.74 4.16
N LYS A 141 2.72 14.23 4.70
CA LYS A 141 2.57 15.64 5.06
C LYS A 141 3.45 16.07 6.24
#